data_AF-A0A087AL75-F1
#
_entry.id   AF-A0A087AL75-F1
#
_cell.length_a   1.000
_cell.length_b   1.000
_cell.length_c   1.000
_cell.angle_alpha   90.00
_cell.angle_beta   90.00
_cell.angle_gamma   90.00
#
_symmetry.space_group_name_H-M   'P 1'
#
loop_
_entity.id
_entity.type
_entity.pdbx_description
1 polymer ?
#
loop_
_entity_poly.entity_id
_entity_poly.type
_entity_poly.pdbx_seq_one_letter_code
_entity_poly.pdbx_strand_id
1 'polypeptide(L)'
;MPINKAIYAAISHLMPNAKHTYRLQRVMEDVGAKMERGLAHICDSQDISITLNDGYDLQLRVFTPLISKNEYRWSQDLQADKKTLKENAKKLKEARKIRLREDEEALRIDEAQAKDEHKHGETLEARESDNEAKILRDVIAMERAGQPIDLQGTILFMHGGGWATGSAELYTDACANLALQTQRRVISIDYRRAPDHRYPTPVEDCYQAAVALYQGTMPIPAVPDHPEVSQHIDPDDIVLFGDSAGGNLAVAITLMGRDRGTFQVKQLMALYPCLNNDYNPATSPYDSVRENGRDYLLTARDMMDYLEMYRSNIPDLLDPYFAPLNEQHLEHMPRTLIISAEYCPLRDEDEHFAHLLQDAGNDVQCYRMRDGVHGYFLYPRISPLVSRTYKVIDHFLDGVPFSTMETDKEAKASAKQAAKEEAQQAREAAKQAAQQEAELIERAEGAAIIGTATGATAGVNEAGVNEAGITQADLTKTGATSRDVTDAIESAVRATTASGVTPADTTEGIDATDESAASHAKEQDQEWQIILGTD
;
A
#
# COMPACT_ATOMS: atom_id res chain seq x y z
N MET A 1 7.72 10.79 7.56
CA MET A 1 9.05 10.14 7.70
C MET A 1 9.67 10.21 9.10
N PRO A 2 9.91 11.38 9.76
CA PRO A 2 10.71 11.42 10.99
C PRO A 2 10.20 10.53 12.14
N ILE A 3 8.87 10.48 12.31
CA ILE A 3 8.18 9.66 13.31
C ILE A 3 8.47 8.17 13.10
N ASN A 4 8.43 7.68 11.86
CA ASN A 4 8.68 6.27 11.56
C ASN A 4 10.15 5.89 11.81
N LYS A 5 11.12 6.75 11.43
CA LYS A 5 12.54 6.49 11.73
C LYS A 5 12.80 6.41 13.24
N ALA A 6 12.20 7.30 14.03
CA ALA A 6 12.33 7.25 15.49
C ALA A 6 11.75 5.96 16.10
N ILE A 7 10.62 5.46 15.56
CA ILE A 7 10.01 4.19 15.98
C ILE A 7 10.90 3.00 15.59
N TYR A 8 11.38 2.94 14.34
CA TYR A 8 12.28 1.86 13.89
C TYR A 8 13.61 1.86 14.65
N ALA A 9 14.19 3.03 14.93
CA ALA A 9 15.39 3.15 15.77
C ALA A 9 15.15 2.62 17.19
N ALA A 10 14.02 3.00 17.82
CA ALA A 10 13.65 2.50 19.14
C ALA A 10 13.48 0.98 19.17
N ILE A 11 12.84 0.39 18.16
CA ILE A 11 12.70 -1.07 18.03
C ILE A 11 14.07 -1.74 17.84
N SER A 12 14.92 -1.19 16.96
CA SER A 12 16.27 -1.70 16.70
C SER A 12 17.14 -1.69 17.97
N HIS A 13 17.01 -0.66 18.81
CA HIS A 13 17.73 -0.57 20.08
C HIS A 13 17.20 -1.51 21.19
N LEU A 14 15.96 -2.00 21.09
CA LEU A 14 15.39 -2.94 22.06
C LEU A 14 15.87 -4.39 21.84
N MET A 15 16.37 -4.73 20.65
CA MET A 15 16.93 -6.06 20.33
C MET A 15 18.37 -5.95 19.79
N PRO A 16 19.34 -5.50 20.61
CA PRO A 16 20.65 -5.03 20.12
C PRO A 16 21.61 -6.13 19.63
N ASN A 17 21.21 -7.40 19.58
CA ASN A 17 22.08 -8.49 19.15
C ASN A 17 21.33 -9.80 18.76
N ALA A 18 21.14 -10.04 17.46
CA ALA A 18 20.53 -11.27 16.93
C ALA A 18 21.10 -12.57 17.52
N LYS A 19 22.44 -12.68 17.65
CA LYS A 19 23.12 -13.89 18.15
C LYS A 19 22.74 -14.28 19.59
N HIS A 20 22.34 -13.32 20.42
CA HIS A 20 21.90 -13.57 21.79
C HIS A 20 20.36 -13.58 21.94
N THR A 21 19.61 -12.98 21.02
CA THR A 21 18.14 -12.92 21.08
C THR A 21 17.43 -14.00 20.27
N TYR A 22 18.07 -14.67 19.29
CA TYR A 22 17.41 -15.57 18.33
C TYR A 22 16.47 -16.61 18.96
N ARG A 23 16.84 -17.20 20.11
CA ARG A 23 16.01 -18.19 20.81
C ARG A 23 14.74 -17.58 21.40
N LEU A 24 14.84 -16.38 21.97
CA LEU A 24 13.69 -15.65 22.49
C LEU A 24 12.79 -15.20 21.33
N GLN A 25 13.39 -14.75 20.23
CA GLN A 25 12.67 -14.35 19.04
C GLN A 25 11.88 -15.53 18.44
N ARG A 26 12.48 -16.71 18.25
CA ARG A 26 11.75 -17.93 17.82
C ARG A 26 10.54 -18.24 18.70
N VAL A 27 10.69 -18.13 20.03
CA VAL A 27 9.58 -18.36 20.98
C VAL A 27 8.48 -17.29 20.84
N MET A 28 8.84 -16.04 20.59
CA MET A 28 7.86 -14.97 20.32
C MET A 28 7.15 -15.16 18.98
N GLU A 29 7.87 -15.55 17.93
CA GLU A 29 7.34 -15.89 16.60
C GLU A 29 6.33 -17.05 16.71
N ASP A 30 6.71 -18.15 17.38
CA ASP A 30 5.85 -19.34 17.59
C ASP A 30 4.61 -19.08 18.45
N VAL A 31 4.65 -18.06 19.34
CA VAL A 31 3.49 -17.65 20.16
C VAL A 31 2.59 -16.71 19.38
N GLY A 32 3.15 -15.71 18.70
CA GLY A 32 2.39 -14.73 17.92
C GLY A 32 1.61 -15.38 16.78
N ALA A 33 2.28 -16.21 15.96
CA ALA A 33 1.66 -16.83 14.79
C ALA A 33 0.48 -17.76 15.13
N LYS A 34 0.47 -18.36 16.32
CA LYS A 34 -0.67 -19.16 16.81
C LYS A 34 -1.94 -18.34 17.11
N MET A 35 -1.85 -17.00 17.17
CA MET A 35 -2.96 -16.11 17.50
C MET A 35 -3.67 -15.52 16.26
N GLU A 36 -3.12 -15.67 15.04
CA GLU A 36 -3.53 -14.87 13.87
C GLU A 36 -4.33 -15.61 12.77
N ARG A 37 -4.89 -16.80 13.04
CA ARG A 37 -5.53 -17.64 12.01
C ARG A 37 -6.83 -17.03 11.42
N GLY A 38 -6.70 -16.22 10.37
CA GLY A 38 -7.80 -15.47 9.75
C GLY A 38 -8.28 -15.92 8.36
N LEU A 39 -7.55 -16.80 7.65
CA LEU A 39 -7.71 -16.99 6.19
C LEU A 39 -8.23 -18.38 5.74
N ALA A 40 -8.54 -19.29 6.68
CA ALA A 40 -8.90 -20.70 6.38
C ALA A 40 -10.19 -20.90 5.53
N HIS A 41 -10.97 -19.85 5.29
CA HIS A 41 -12.18 -19.88 4.46
C HIS A 41 -11.92 -19.58 2.97
N ILE A 42 -10.71 -19.17 2.63
CA ILE A 42 -10.32 -18.71 1.28
C ILE A 42 -8.98 -19.28 0.81
N CYS A 43 -8.17 -19.82 1.73
CA CYS A 43 -6.97 -20.61 1.42
C CYS A 43 -6.97 -21.83 2.33
N ASP A 44 -6.86 -23.01 1.73
CA ASP A 44 -6.54 -24.24 2.45
C ASP A 44 -5.05 -24.23 2.83
N SER A 45 -4.71 -24.80 3.97
CA SER A 45 -3.35 -24.86 4.50
C SER A 45 -3.10 -26.22 5.15
N GLN A 46 -2.25 -27.03 4.53
CA GLN A 46 -1.96 -28.40 4.97
C GLN A 46 -0.47 -28.59 5.23
N ASP A 47 -0.13 -29.14 6.38
CA ASP A 47 1.24 -29.53 6.71
C ASP A 47 1.57 -30.91 6.12
N ILE A 48 2.70 -31.00 5.45
CA ILE A 48 3.27 -32.23 4.89
C ILE A 48 4.73 -32.38 5.31
N SER A 49 5.30 -33.56 5.10
CA SER A 49 6.74 -33.78 5.27
C SER A 49 7.33 -34.59 4.12
N ILE A 50 8.62 -34.37 3.88
CA ILE A 50 9.46 -35.23 3.02
C ILE A 50 10.67 -35.71 3.81
N THR A 51 11.04 -36.97 3.64
CA THR A 51 12.27 -37.50 4.23
C THR A 51 13.46 -37.16 3.33
N LEU A 52 14.43 -36.43 3.87
CA LEU A 52 15.67 -36.05 3.20
C LEU A 52 16.67 -37.22 3.14
N ASN A 53 17.71 -37.07 2.33
CA ASN A 53 18.78 -38.06 2.13
C ASN A 53 19.55 -38.43 3.43
N ASP A 54 19.53 -37.55 4.44
CA ASP A 54 20.13 -37.80 5.76
C ASP A 54 19.14 -38.38 6.79
N GLY A 55 17.90 -38.68 6.37
CA GLY A 55 16.84 -39.21 7.20
C GLY A 55 16.07 -38.17 8.01
N TYR A 56 16.28 -36.87 7.79
CA TYR A 56 15.49 -35.82 8.42
C TYR A 56 14.13 -35.66 7.72
N ASP A 57 13.03 -35.68 8.48
CA ASP A 57 11.69 -35.38 7.97
C ASP A 57 11.47 -33.86 7.94
N LEU A 58 11.83 -33.24 6.81
CA LEU A 58 11.64 -31.82 6.54
C LEU A 58 10.14 -31.51 6.46
N GLN A 59 9.71 -30.52 7.24
CA GLN A 59 8.31 -30.06 7.25
C GLN A 59 8.10 -28.99 6.18
N LEU A 60 6.93 -29.02 5.53
CA LEU A 60 6.49 -28.01 4.58
C LEU A 60 5.01 -27.72 4.81
N ARG A 61 4.59 -26.48 4.54
CA ARG A 61 3.16 -26.10 4.53
C ARG A 61 2.71 -25.77 3.11
N VAL A 62 1.72 -26.50 2.63
CA VAL A 62 1.07 -26.28 1.33
C VAL A 62 -0.12 -25.36 1.52
N PHE A 63 -0.10 -24.21 0.87
CA PHE A 63 -1.19 -23.25 0.79
C PHE A 63 -1.83 -23.35 -0.59
N THR A 64 -3.10 -23.72 -0.65
CA THR A 64 -3.86 -23.79 -1.91
C THR A 64 -5.00 -22.77 -1.86
N PRO A 65 -5.05 -21.79 -2.77
CA PRO A 65 -6.15 -20.82 -2.79
C PRO A 65 -7.46 -21.55 -3.11
N LEU A 66 -8.56 -21.15 -2.46
CA LEU A 66 -9.91 -21.72 -2.64
C LEU A 66 -10.87 -20.77 -3.36
N ILE A 67 -10.49 -19.49 -3.50
CA ILE A 67 -11.19 -18.52 -4.36
C ILE A 67 -10.25 -17.85 -5.37
N SER A 68 -10.78 -17.52 -6.55
CA SER A 68 -9.99 -16.88 -7.60
C SER A 68 -9.66 -15.42 -7.29
N LYS A 69 -8.58 -14.87 -7.86
CA LYS A 69 -8.22 -13.44 -7.74
C LYS A 69 -9.33 -12.52 -8.29
N ASN A 70 -10.07 -13.01 -9.30
CA ASN A 70 -11.23 -12.35 -9.87
C ASN A 70 -12.47 -12.42 -8.94
N GLU A 71 -12.56 -13.43 -8.07
CA GLU A 71 -13.48 -13.48 -6.91
C GLU A 71 -12.95 -12.67 -5.71
N TYR A 72 -11.65 -12.42 -5.62
CA TYR A 72 -11.06 -11.44 -4.70
C TYR A 72 -11.41 -9.97 -5.03
N ARG A 73 -12.53 -9.77 -5.72
CA ARG A 73 -13.32 -8.55 -5.79
C ARG A 73 -14.71 -8.79 -5.18
N TRP A 74 -14.75 -9.11 -3.88
CA TRP A 74 -15.94 -9.28 -3.03
C TRP A 74 -17.00 -10.25 -3.58
N SER A 75 -16.80 -11.55 -3.37
CA SER A 75 -17.48 -12.56 -4.20
C SER A 75 -17.73 -13.95 -3.55
N GLN A 76 -18.60 -13.98 -2.53
CA GLN A 76 -19.86 -14.74 -2.68
C GLN A 76 -19.83 -16.30 -2.55
N ASP A 77 -20.40 -16.89 -1.47
CA ASP A 77 -20.44 -18.34 -1.09
C ASP A 77 -21.86 -19.01 -1.00
N LEU A 78 -22.68 -18.80 0.04
CA LEU A 78 -24.02 -19.40 0.29
C LEU A 78 -25.11 -19.06 -0.76
N GLN A 79 -24.94 -19.53 -1.99
CA GLN A 79 -26.00 -19.59 -3.01
C GLN A 79 -27.27 -20.31 -2.47
N ALA A 80 -27.11 -21.05 -1.37
CA ALA A 80 -28.13 -21.68 -0.53
C ALA A 80 -29.01 -20.76 0.34
N ASP A 81 -28.52 -19.66 0.92
CA ASP A 81 -29.28 -18.87 1.93
C ASP A 81 -30.07 -17.68 1.33
N LYS A 82 -29.90 -17.50 0.01
CA LYS A 82 -30.58 -16.55 -0.88
C LYS A 82 -32.11 -16.48 -0.73
N LYS A 83 -32.77 -17.55 -0.30
CA LYS A 83 -34.24 -17.58 -0.11
C LYS A 83 -34.64 -17.03 1.26
N THR A 84 -34.02 -17.53 2.33
CA THR A 84 -34.26 -17.13 3.72
C THR A 84 -34.02 -15.64 3.92
N LEU A 85 -32.90 -15.15 3.37
CA LEU A 85 -32.50 -13.75 3.49
C LEU A 85 -33.32 -12.80 2.61
N LYS A 86 -33.86 -13.26 1.46
CA LYS A 86 -34.86 -12.50 0.70
C LYS A 86 -36.20 -12.37 1.42
N GLU A 87 -36.65 -13.41 2.12
CA GLU A 87 -37.88 -13.34 2.92
C GLU A 87 -37.70 -12.41 4.14
N ASN A 88 -36.55 -12.47 4.82
CA ASN A 88 -36.25 -11.58 5.93
C ASN A 88 -36.04 -10.13 5.47
N ALA A 89 -35.35 -9.88 4.36
CA ALA A 89 -35.22 -8.54 3.77
C ALA A 89 -36.56 -7.97 3.29
N LYS A 90 -37.50 -8.82 2.85
CA LYS A 90 -38.87 -8.37 2.52
C LYS A 90 -39.64 -7.96 3.78
N LYS A 91 -39.59 -8.75 4.85
CA LYS A 91 -40.18 -8.42 6.16
C LYS A 91 -39.60 -7.11 6.73
N LEU A 92 -38.28 -6.93 6.66
CA LEU A 92 -37.60 -5.69 7.05
C LEU A 92 -38.01 -4.48 6.20
N LYS A 93 -38.15 -4.64 4.87
CA LYS A 93 -38.65 -3.56 3.99
C LYS A 93 -40.12 -3.21 4.24
N GLU A 94 -40.96 -4.17 4.60
CA GLU A 94 -42.35 -3.91 5.00
C GLU A 94 -42.42 -3.24 6.38
N ALA A 95 -41.66 -3.72 7.37
CA ALA A 95 -41.54 -3.09 8.69
C ALA A 95 -40.99 -1.66 8.60
N ARG A 96 -39.98 -1.42 7.76
CA ARG A 96 -39.43 -0.07 7.48
C ARG A 96 -40.43 0.83 6.76
N LYS A 97 -41.30 0.30 5.90
CA LYS A 97 -42.40 1.07 5.27
C LYS A 97 -43.53 1.41 6.25
N ILE A 98 -43.74 0.59 7.27
CA ILE A 98 -44.69 0.87 8.36
C ILE A 98 -44.08 1.96 9.25
N ARG A 99 -42.85 1.77 9.74
CA ARG A 99 -42.14 2.79 10.53
C ARG A 99 -42.01 4.12 9.80
N LEU A 100 -41.57 4.17 8.54
CA LEU A 100 -41.51 5.44 7.79
C LEU A 100 -42.86 6.18 7.69
N ARG A 101 -44.00 5.48 7.74
CA ARG A 101 -45.32 6.12 7.81
C ARG A 101 -45.67 6.58 9.21
N GLU A 102 -45.37 5.77 10.22
CA GLU A 102 -45.53 6.12 11.63
C GLU A 102 -44.63 7.30 12.02
N ASP A 103 -43.41 7.38 11.46
CA ASP A 103 -42.44 8.46 11.60
C ASP A 103 -42.87 9.70 10.81
N GLU A 104 -43.39 9.59 9.58
CA GLU A 104 -43.99 10.71 8.83
C GLU A 104 -45.24 11.29 9.53
N GLU A 105 -46.03 10.43 10.18
CA GLU A 105 -47.21 10.82 10.95
C GLU A 105 -46.83 11.44 12.31
N ALA A 106 -45.81 10.90 12.97
CA ALA A 106 -45.20 11.50 14.16
C ALA A 106 -44.55 12.85 13.86
N LEU A 107 -43.81 13.00 12.74
CA LEU A 107 -43.21 14.28 12.34
C LEU A 107 -44.28 15.36 12.13
N ARG A 108 -45.43 15.00 11.55
CA ARG A 108 -46.58 15.91 11.41
C ARG A 108 -47.22 16.31 12.74
N ILE A 109 -47.10 15.48 13.76
CA ILE A 109 -47.61 15.75 15.11
C ILE A 109 -46.60 16.61 15.89
N ASP A 110 -45.30 16.34 15.76
CA ASP A 110 -44.21 17.13 16.37
C ASP A 110 -44.05 18.53 15.74
N GLU A 111 -44.16 18.66 14.41
CA GLU A 111 -44.23 19.97 13.72
C GLU A 111 -45.39 20.84 14.23
N ALA A 112 -46.44 20.23 14.80
CA ALA A 112 -47.56 20.93 15.39
C ALA A 112 -47.39 21.24 16.90
N GLN A 113 -46.35 20.73 17.58
CA GLN A 113 -46.24 20.80 19.05
C GLN A 113 -44.89 21.27 19.63
N ALA A 114 -43.77 21.24 18.91
CA ALA A 114 -42.46 21.58 19.48
C ALA A 114 -41.92 22.97 19.07
N LYS A 115 -42.23 23.95 19.91
CA LYS A 115 -41.20 24.88 20.43
C LYS A 115 -40.33 24.13 21.46
N ASP A 116 -39.11 24.63 21.62
CA ASP A 116 -38.13 24.37 22.69
C ASP A 116 -37.29 23.07 22.73
N GLU A 117 -35.98 23.34 22.87
CA GLU A 117 -34.92 22.64 23.63
C GLU A 117 -34.56 21.14 23.43
N HIS A 118 -33.49 20.94 22.65
CA HIS A 118 -32.17 20.43 23.08
C HIS A 118 -31.95 18.96 23.59
N LYS A 119 -31.16 18.23 22.77
CA LYS A 119 -29.99 17.36 23.12
C LYS A 119 -30.15 15.89 23.62
N HIS A 120 -29.20 15.10 23.07
CA HIS A 120 -28.54 13.89 23.58
C HIS A 120 -29.19 12.51 23.35
N GLY A 121 -28.38 11.63 22.73
CA GLY A 121 -28.61 10.19 22.58
C GLY A 121 -27.91 9.65 21.33
N GLU A 122 -26.85 8.84 21.49
CA GLU A 122 -26.41 7.96 20.40
C GLU A 122 -27.52 6.91 20.19
N THR A 123 -28.17 6.93 19.02
CA THR A 123 -29.40 6.16 18.79
C THR A 123 -29.11 4.67 18.54
N LEU A 124 -30.10 3.82 18.84
CA LEU A 124 -30.05 2.39 18.48
C LEU A 124 -29.78 2.17 17.00
N GLU A 125 -30.17 3.12 16.15
CA GLU A 125 -29.95 3.14 14.70
C GLU A 125 -28.50 2.89 14.32
N ALA A 126 -27.51 3.40 15.06
CA ALA A 126 -26.10 3.14 14.78
C ALA A 126 -25.77 1.64 14.90
N ARG A 127 -26.20 1.01 16.00
CA ARG A 127 -25.95 -0.42 16.29
C ARG A 127 -26.80 -1.36 15.43
N GLU A 128 -28.00 -0.94 15.02
CA GLU A 128 -28.82 -1.68 14.06
C GLU A 128 -28.26 -1.55 12.63
N SER A 129 -27.75 -0.39 12.23
CA SER A 129 -27.13 -0.18 10.90
C SER A 129 -25.85 -0.99 10.70
N ASP A 130 -25.00 -1.12 11.73
CA ASP A 130 -23.82 -1.98 11.68
C ASP A 130 -24.19 -3.46 11.55
N ASN A 131 -25.30 -3.87 12.18
CA ASN A 131 -25.79 -5.25 12.10
C ASN A 131 -26.44 -5.53 10.73
N GLU A 132 -27.20 -4.59 10.16
CA GLU A 132 -27.67 -4.68 8.77
C GLU A 132 -26.50 -4.69 7.77
N ALA A 133 -25.48 -3.85 7.97
CA ALA A 133 -24.30 -3.81 7.11
C ALA A 133 -23.43 -5.06 7.23
N LYS A 134 -23.40 -5.70 8.40
CA LYS A 134 -22.79 -7.02 8.60
C LYS A 134 -23.58 -8.10 7.88
N ILE A 135 -24.90 -8.17 8.08
CA ILE A 135 -25.78 -9.15 7.41
C ILE A 135 -25.71 -8.98 5.89
N LEU A 136 -25.62 -7.75 5.36
CA LEU A 136 -25.47 -7.51 3.92
C LEU A 136 -24.09 -7.92 3.38
N ARG A 137 -23.02 -7.73 4.17
CA ARG A 137 -21.68 -8.25 3.86
C ARG A 137 -21.70 -9.76 3.85
N ASP A 138 -22.26 -10.38 4.88
CA ASP A 138 -22.43 -11.83 4.97
C ASP A 138 -23.28 -12.33 3.77
N VAL A 139 -24.37 -11.68 3.36
CA VAL A 139 -25.15 -12.05 2.14
C VAL A 139 -24.34 -11.97 0.83
N ILE A 140 -23.48 -10.96 0.65
CA ILE A 140 -22.72 -10.75 -0.59
C ILE A 140 -21.45 -11.59 -0.62
N ALA A 141 -20.77 -11.73 0.51
CA ALA A 141 -19.78 -12.76 0.74
C ALA A 141 -20.42 -14.14 0.59
N MET A 142 -21.74 -14.21 0.76
CA MET A 142 -22.63 -15.36 0.97
C MET A 142 -23.52 -15.85 -0.20
N GLU A 143 -23.13 -15.90 -1.49
CA GLU A 143 -24.06 -16.28 -2.61
C GLU A 143 -23.53 -17.13 -3.83
N ARG A 144 -22.28 -17.67 -3.90
CA ARG A 144 -21.71 -18.34 -5.12
C ARG A 144 -20.72 -19.54 -5.01
N ALA A 145 -19.74 -19.57 -4.09
CA ALA A 145 -18.59 -20.48 -3.98
C ALA A 145 -18.84 -21.86 -4.59
N GLY A 146 -17.98 -22.25 -5.53
CA GLY A 146 -18.16 -23.47 -6.32
C GLY A 146 -17.77 -23.32 -7.79
N GLN A 147 -16.56 -22.82 -8.07
CA GLN A 147 -15.90 -22.98 -9.37
C GLN A 147 -14.50 -23.56 -9.15
N PRO A 148 -14.04 -24.51 -10.00
CA PRO A 148 -12.69 -25.04 -9.89
C PRO A 148 -11.65 -23.93 -10.06
N ILE A 149 -10.59 -23.95 -9.25
CA ILE A 149 -9.42 -23.13 -9.51
C ILE A 149 -8.48 -23.91 -10.43
N ASP A 150 -8.39 -23.41 -11.66
CA ASP A 150 -7.25 -23.68 -12.53
C ASP A 150 -6.06 -22.91 -11.95
N LEU A 151 -5.22 -23.61 -11.17
CA LEU A 151 -4.05 -23.03 -10.52
C LEU A 151 -3.06 -22.61 -11.58
N GLN A 152 -2.62 -21.35 -11.55
CA GLN A 152 -1.67 -20.81 -12.53
C GLN A 152 -0.24 -21.36 -12.37
N GLY A 153 -0.02 -22.35 -11.49
CA GLY A 153 1.28 -22.93 -11.19
C GLY A 153 1.54 -23.07 -9.68
N THR A 154 2.83 -23.22 -9.33
CA THR A 154 3.28 -23.38 -7.95
C THR A 154 4.42 -22.41 -7.63
N ILE A 155 4.44 -21.88 -6.41
CA ILE A 155 5.55 -21.12 -5.83
C ILE A 155 6.17 -21.98 -4.73
N LEU A 156 7.45 -22.33 -4.84
CA LEU A 156 8.22 -22.89 -3.73
C LEU A 156 8.84 -21.73 -2.95
N PHE A 157 8.44 -21.58 -1.69
CA PHE A 157 8.74 -20.42 -0.85
C PHE A 157 9.72 -20.78 0.28
N MET A 158 10.79 -19.99 0.39
CA MET A 158 11.73 -20.03 1.52
C MET A 158 11.58 -18.74 2.34
N HIS A 159 11.41 -18.89 3.65
CA HIS A 159 11.19 -17.76 4.55
C HIS A 159 12.50 -17.04 4.92
N GLY A 160 12.41 -15.72 5.15
CA GLY A 160 13.48 -14.91 5.75
C GLY A 160 13.74 -15.19 7.23
N GLY A 161 14.61 -14.40 7.86
CA GLY A 161 15.02 -14.55 9.27
C GLY A 161 16.50 -14.85 9.49
N GLY A 162 17.39 -14.42 8.58
CA GLY A 162 18.84 -14.58 8.73
C GLY A 162 19.29 -16.03 8.94
N TRP A 163 18.64 -16.97 8.27
CA TRP A 163 18.77 -18.44 8.40
C TRP A 163 18.57 -18.98 9.82
N ALA A 164 18.21 -18.15 10.80
CA ALA A 164 18.25 -18.46 12.23
C ALA A 164 16.92 -18.27 12.96
N THR A 165 16.03 -17.42 12.45
CA THR A 165 14.64 -17.22 12.93
C THR A 165 13.66 -17.40 11.78
N GLY A 166 12.37 -17.12 11.99
CA GLY A 166 11.30 -17.41 11.04
C GLY A 166 10.89 -18.88 11.04
N SER A 167 9.70 -19.16 10.52
CA SER A 167 9.13 -20.51 10.35
C SER A 167 7.96 -20.47 9.37
N ALA A 168 7.53 -21.63 8.88
CA ALA A 168 6.31 -21.75 8.08
C ALA A 168 5.05 -21.31 8.86
N GLU A 169 5.03 -21.41 10.20
CA GLU A 169 3.92 -20.86 11.01
C GLU A 169 3.94 -19.33 10.98
N LEU A 170 5.09 -18.67 11.17
CA LEU A 170 5.21 -17.20 11.12
C LEU A 170 4.80 -16.62 9.76
N TYR A 171 5.12 -17.32 8.67
CA TYR A 171 4.80 -16.87 7.31
C TYR A 171 3.40 -17.30 6.83
N THR A 172 2.56 -17.90 7.69
CA THR A 172 1.23 -18.42 7.31
C THR A 172 0.38 -17.39 6.57
N ASP A 173 0.23 -16.19 7.12
CA ASP A 173 -0.57 -15.14 6.51
C ASP A 173 0.07 -14.57 5.24
N ALA A 174 1.40 -14.47 5.18
CA ALA A 174 2.13 -14.00 4.00
C ALA A 174 1.98 -15.00 2.83
N CYS A 175 2.19 -16.29 3.08
CA CYS A 175 2.06 -17.36 2.10
C CYS A 175 0.61 -17.56 1.64
N ALA A 176 -0.37 -17.52 2.54
CA ALA A 176 -1.79 -17.59 2.17
C ALA A 176 -2.22 -16.38 1.31
N ASN A 177 -1.79 -15.17 1.67
CA ASN A 177 -2.07 -13.98 0.86
C ASN A 177 -1.36 -14.03 -0.50
N LEU A 178 -0.11 -14.51 -0.56
CA LEU A 178 0.63 -14.73 -1.80
C LEU A 178 -0.09 -15.73 -2.72
N ALA A 179 -0.52 -16.87 -2.20
CA ALA A 179 -1.28 -17.88 -2.94
C ALA A 179 -2.57 -17.28 -3.53
N LEU A 180 -3.32 -16.52 -2.71
CA LEU A 180 -4.52 -15.80 -3.12
C LEU A 180 -4.25 -14.73 -4.19
N GLN A 181 -3.18 -13.95 -4.09
CA GLN A 181 -2.88 -12.87 -5.05
C GLN A 181 -2.36 -13.40 -6.38
N THR A 182 -1.55 -14.46 -6.35
CA THR A 182 -0.89 -15.03 -7.54
C THR A 182 -1.69 -16.16 -8.20
N GLN A 183 -2.70 -16.71 -7.53
CA GLN A 183 -3.47 -17.87 -8.00
C GLN A 183 -2.62 -19.12 -8.24
N ARG A 184 -1.52 -19.21 -7.51
CA ARG A 184 -0.60 -20.34 -7.48
C ARG A 184 -0.68 -21.03 -6.13
N ARG A 185 -0.43 -22.33 -6.11
CA ARG A 185 -0.14 -23.06 -4.86
C ARG A 185 1.15 -22.50 -4.27
N VAL A 186 1.21 -22.19 -2.99
CA VAL A 186 2.47 -21.82 -2.31
C VAL A 186 2.90 -22.99 -1.43
N ILE A 187 4.14 -23.45 -1.54
CA ILE A 187 4.72 -24.50 -0.70
C ILE A 187 5.82 -23.84 0.13
N SER A 188 5.57 -23.60 1.41
CA SER A 188 6.55 -22.99 2.32
C SER A 188 7.42 -24.07 2.95
N ILE A 189 8.75 -23.94 2.82
CA ILE A 189 9.71 -24.86 3.42
C ILE A 189 10.04 -24.40 4.86
N ASP A 190 9.92 -25.28 5.86
CA ASP A 190 10.38 -25.04 7.24
C ASP A 190 11.79 -25.66 7.43
N TYR A 191 12.79 -25.06 6.79
CA TYR A 191 14.15 -25.59 6.74
C TYR A 191 14.84 -25.58 8.12
N ARG A 192 15.84 -26.46 8.31
CA ARG A 192 16.61 -26.49 9.57
C ARG A 192 17.41 -25.19 9.72
N ARG A 193 17.34 -24.57 10.89
CA ARG A 193 17.86 -23.21 11.13
C ARG A 193 19.20 -23.17 11.86
N ALA A 194 20.04 -22.22 11.48
CA ALA A 194 21.29 -21.86 12.16
C ALA A 194 21.00 -21.24 13.54
N PRO A 195 21.96 -21.24 14.50
CA PRO A 195 23.27 -21.89 14.48
C PRO A 195 23.22 -23.38 14.83
N ASP A 196 22.03 -23.93 15.09
CA ASP A 196 21.82 -25.32 15.48
C ASP A 196 22.08 -26.27 14.28
N HIS A 197 21.70 -25.84 13.08
CA HIS A 197 22.07 -26.42 11.79
C HIS A 197 22.70 -25.36 10.89
N ARG A 198 24.02 -25.42 10.73
CA ARG A 198 24.84 -24.45 9.98
C ARG A 198 24.92 -24.78 8.50
N TYR A 199 25.41 -23.85 7.69
CA TYR A 199 25.75 -24.07 6.29
C TYR A 199 26.58 -25.35 6.09
N PRO A 200 26.27 -26.21 5.10
CA PRO A 200 25.26 -26.05 4.05
C PRO A 200 23.86 -26.59 4.39
N THR A 201 23.58 -27.03 5.62
CA THR A 201 22.31 -27.73 5.94
C THR A 201 21.03 -26.96 5.52
N PRO A 202 20.85 -25.66 5.81
CA PRO A 202 19.62 -24.96 5.47
C PRO A 202 19.36 -24.85 3.95
N VAL A 203 20.44 -24.76 3.13
CA VAL A 203 20.32 -24.68 1.67
C VAL A 203 20.16 -26.05 1.02
N GLU A 204 20.79 -27.08 1.58
CA GLU A 204 20.64 -28.46 1.12
C GLU A 204 19.25 -29.03 1.44
N ASP A 205 18.60 -28.59 2.53
CA ASP A 205 17.18 -28.86 2.83
C ASP A 205 16.27 -28.29 1.73
N CYS A 206 16.44 -27.00 1.41
CA CYS A 206 15.65 -26.33 0.37
C CYS A 206 15.88 -26.93 -1.03
N TYR A 207 17.13 -27.28 -1.34
CA TYR A 207 17.49 -27.93 -2.60
C TYR A 207 16.84 -29.31 -2.74
N GLN A 208 16.87 -30.15 -1.70
CA GLN A 208 16.22 -31.46 -1.73
C GLN A 208 14.69 -31.37 -1.83
N ALA A 209 14.08 -30.37 -1.19
CA ALA A 209 12.65 -30.07 -1.38
C ALA A 209 12.34 -29.66 -2.82
N ALA A 210 13.19 -28.82 -3.45
CA ALA A 210 13.05 -28.50 -4.88
C ALA A 210 13.20 -29.75 -5.75
N VAL A 211 14.20 -30.61 -5.51
CA VAL A 211 14.35 -31.89 -6.23
C VAL A 211 13.09 -32.75 -6.12
N ALA A 212 12.51 -32.90 -4.92
CA ALA A 212 11.29 -33.67 -4.72
C ALA A 212 10.07 -33.06 -5.44
N LEU A 213 9.99 -31.72 -5.51
CA LEU A 213 8.94 -31.00 -6.22
C LEU A 213 9.06 -31.19 -7.74
N TYR A 214 10.23 -30.88 -8.32
CA TYR A 214 10.48 -30.97 -9.76
C TYR A 214 10.44 -32.42 -10.29
N GLN A 215 10.72 -33.42 -9.45
CA GLN A 215 10.57 -34.84 -9.80
C GLN A 215 9.17 -35.41 -9.56
N GLY A 216 8.23 -34.62 -9.03
CA GLY A 216 6.86 -35.08 -8.74
C GLY A 216 6.77 -36.12 -7.62
N THR A 217 7.76 -36.20 -6.73
CA THR A 217 7.79 -37.12 -5.59
C THR A 217 7.32 -36.49 -4.28
N MET A 218 7.17 -35.16 -4.23
CA MET A 218 6.59 -34.45 -3.10
C MET A 218 5.11 -34.83 -2.90
N PRO A 219 4.67 -35.20 -1.68
CA PRO A 219 3.32 -35.68 -1.41
C PRO A 219 2.33 -34.51 -1.29
N ILE A 220 1.94 -33.91 -2.41
CA ILE A 220 0.93 -32.85 -2.45
C ILE A 220 -0.43 -33.42 -2.01
N PRO A 221 -1.06 -32.88 -0.96
CA PRO A 221 -2.32 -33.41 -0.45
C PRO A 221 -3.49 -32.99 -1.35
N ALA A 222 -4.57 -33.77 -1.33
CA ALA A 222 -5.85 -33.35 -1.90
C ALA A 222 -6.45 -32.25 -1.02
N VAL A 223 -7.15 -31.30 -1.62
CA VAL A 223 -7.86 -30.25 -0.88
C VAL A 223 -9.19 -30.82 -0.36
N PRO A 224 -9.48 -30.76 0.95
CA PRO A 224 -10.75 -31.21 1.50
C PRO A 224 -11.94 -30.52 0.82
N ASP A 225 -13.01 -31.28 0.55
CA ASP A 225 -14.23 -30.82 -0.13
C ASP A 225 -14.05 -30.23 -1.55
N HIS A 226 -12.82 -30.21 -2.08
CA HIS A 226 -12.44 -29.67 -3.40
C HIS A 226 -11.67 -30.69 -4.27
N PRO A 227 -12.27 -31.84 -4.62
CA PRO A 227 -11.62 -32.91 -5.41
C PRO A 227 -11.27 -32.48 -6.86
N GLU A 228 -11.80 -31.36 -7.34
CA GLU A 228 -11.46 -30.75 -8.62
C GLU A 228 -10.10 -30.07 -8.64
N VAL A 229 -9.52 -29.74 -7.48
CA VAL A 229 -8.23 -29.04 -7.39
C VAL A 229 -7.08 -30.02 -7.60
N SER A 230 -6.38 -29.88 -8.72
CA SER A 230 -5.32 -30.79 -9.14
C SER A 230 -4.16 -30.85 -8.13
N GLN A 231 -3.80 -32.06 -7.72
CA GLN A 231 -2.56 -32.34 -6.97
C GLN A 231 -1.31 -32.34 -7.87
N HIS A 232 -1.48 -32.38 -9.19
CA HIS A 232 -0.36 -32.29 -10.13
C HIS A 232 0.30 -30.91 -10.05
N ILE A 233 1.61 -30.90 -10.31
CA ILE A 233 2.43 -29.71 -10.41
C ILE A 233 3.23 -29.88 -11.69
N ASP A 234 3.06 -28.94 -12.63
CA ASP A 234 3.88 -28.86 -13.82
C ASP A 234 5.24 -28.23 -13.45
N PRO A 235 6.38 -28.90 -13.70
CA PRO A 235 7.69 -28.33 -13.43
C PRO A 235 8.01 -27.03 -14.16
N ASP A 236 7.41 -26.77 -15.33
CA ASP A 236 7.64 -25.54 -16.09
C ASP A 236 6.90 -24.32 -15.48
N ASP A 237 5.88 -24.55 -14.65
CA ASP A 237 5.10 -23.53 -13.92
C ASP A 237 5.55 -23.33 -12.45
N ILE A 238 6.71 -23.89 -12.06
CA ILE A 238 7.31 -23.66 -10.75
C ILE A 238 8.08 -22.33 -10.74
N VAL A 239 7.74 -21.50 -9.75
CA VAL A 239 8.47 -20.27 -9.39
C VAL A 239 9.19 -20.50 -8.08
N LEU A 240 10.48 -20.19 -8.01
CA LEU A 240 11.18 -20.10 -6.72
C LEU A 240 11.01 -18.70 -6.15
N PHE A 241 10.68 -18.59 -4.85
CA PHE A 241 10.56 -17.30 -4.17
C PHE A 241 11.11 -17.38 -2.74
N GLY A 242 11.66 -16.26 -2.27
CA GLY A 242 11.92 -16.07 -0.85
C GLY A 242 12.27 -14.62 -0.55
N ASP A 243 12.23 -14.26 0.72
CA ASP A 243 12.60 -12.94 1.19
C ASP A 243 13.83 -12.97 2.11
N SER A 244 14.69 -11.94 2.10
CA SER A 244 15.89 -11.89 2.96
C SER A 244 16.79 -13.13 2.78
N ALA A 245 17.10 -13.84 3.87
CA ALA A 245 17.76 -15.15 3.85
C ALA A 245 17.00 -16.24 3.06
N GLY A 246 15.68 -16.16 2.95
CA GLY A 246 14.91 -17.01 2.03
C GLY A 246 15.17 -16.67 0.57
N GLY A 247 15.38 -15.39 0.25
CA GLY A 247 15.77 -14.93 -1.08
C GLY A 247 17.20 -15.38 -1.44
N ASN A 248 18.12 -15.37 -0.48
CA ASN A 248 19.44 -16.01 -0.60
C ASN A 248 19.30 -17.49 -1.00
N LEU A 249 18.49 -18.24 -0.24
CA LEU A 249 18.25 -19.67 -0.50
C LEU A 249 17.62 -19.89 -1.89
N ALA A 250 16.72 -19.01 -2.35
CA ALA A 250 16.12 -19.09 -3.69
C ALA A 250 17.16 -18.97 -4.82
N VAL A 251 18.08 -18.00 -4.71
CA VAL A 251 19.19 -17.85 -5.66
C VAL A 251 20.15 -19.04 -5.55
N ALA A 252 20.54 -19.43 -4.34
CA ALA A 252 21.48 -20.52 -4.12
C ALA A 252 20.99 -21.87 -4.69
N ILE A 253 19.73 -22.26 -4.43
CA ILE A 253 19.20 -23.52 -4.98
C ILE A 253 18.94 -23.45 -6.50
N THR A 254 18.79 -22.25 -7.07
CA THR A 254 18.77 -22.05 -8.53
C THR A 254 20.13 -22.41 -9.13
N LEU A 255 21.22 -21.89 -8.55
CA LEU A 255 22.60 -22.22 -8.96
C LEU A 255 22.87 -23.72 -8.77
N MET A 256 22.52 -24.29 -7.61
CA MET A 256 22.68 -25.73 -7.35
C MET A 256 21.90 -26.61 -8.34
N GLY A 257 20.68 -26.23 -8.72
CA GLY A 257 19.86 -26.96 -9.71
C GLY A 257 20.52 -27.00 -11.09
N ARG A 258 21.05 -25.86 -11.54
CA ARG A 258 21.85 -25.70 -12.76
C ARG A 258 23.13 -26.55 -12.70
N ASP A 259 23.94 -26.36 -11.65
CA ASP A 259 25.29 -26.93 -11.55
C ASP A 259 25.30 -28.43 -11.30
N ARG A 260 24.30 -28.93 -10.56
CA ARG A 260 24.10 -30.37 -10.31
C ARG A 260 23.25 -31.03 -11.41
N GLY A 261 22.68 -30.26 -12.34
CA GLY A 261 21.90 -30.75 -13.47
C GLY A 261 20.62 -31.49 -13.10
N THR A 262 20.00 -31.17 -11.97
CA THR A 262 18.87 -31.93 -11.40
C THR A 262 17.49 -31.35 -11.70
N PHE A 263 17.39 -30.03 -11.86
CA PHE A 263 16.19 -29.34 -12.30
C PHE A 263 16.56 -27.99 -12.94
N GLN A 264 15.69 -27.46 -13.79
CA GLN A 264 15.85 -26.12 -14.37
C GLN A 264 14.75 -25.21 -13.83
N VAL A 265 15.15 -24.16 -13.11
CA VAL A 265 14.25 -23.08 -12.70
C VAL A 265 13.86 -22.26 -13.93
N LYS A 266 12.58 -21.95 -14.10
CA LYS A 266 12.10 -21.05 -15.17
C LYS A 266 11.93 -19.61 -14.69
N GLN A 267 11.42 -19.46 -13.48
CA GLN A 267 11.11 -18.17 -12.87
C GLN A 267 11.66 -18.12 -11.42
N LEU A 268 12.36 -17.04 -11.12
CA LEU A 268 12.92 -16.75 -9.80
C LEU A 268 12.39 -15.39 -9.34
N MET A 269 11.96 -15.31 -8.09
CA MET A 269 11.65 -14.05 -7.42
C MET A 269 12.50 -13.97 -6.13
N ALA A 270 13.00 -12.80 -5.81
CA ALA A 270 13.76 -12.55 -4.59
C ALA A 270 13.38 -11.18 -4.01
N LEU A 271 12.94 -11.17 -2.75
CA LEU A 271 12.50 -9.97 -2.06
C LEU A 271 13.54 -9.54 -1.02
N TYR A 272 14.16 -8.39 -1.22
CA TYR A 272 15.30 -7.85 -0.45
C TYR A 272 16.32 -8.93 -0.02
N PRO A 273 16.80 -9.80 -0.95
CA PRO A 273 17.62 -10.96 -0.61
C PRO A 273 18.95 -10.60 0.09
N CYS A 274 19.55 -11.58 0.77
CA CYS A 274 20.91 -11.45 1.31
C CYS A 274 21.90 -12.10 0.34
N LEU A 275 22.68 -11.32 -0.41
CA LEU A 275 23.50 -11.86 -1.51
C LEU A 275 25.01 -11.77 -1.28
N ASN A 276 25.44 -10.99 -0.30
CA ASN A 276 26.86 -10.73 0.00
C ASN A 276 27.36 -11.46 1.27
N ASN A 277 28.67 -11.40 1.50
CA ASN A 277 29.37 -11.97 2.67
C ASN A 277 30.02 -10.93 3.60
N ASP A 278 30.00 -9.63 3.28
CA ASP A 278 30.56 -8.56 4.11
C ASP A 278 29.58 -7.41 4.37
N TYR A 279 29.17 -7.28 5.63
CA TYR A 279 28.31 -6.22 6.16
C TYR A 279 29.01 -5.34 7.20
N ASN A 280 30.34 -5.42 7.32
CA ASN A 280 31.10 -4.48 8.14
C ASN A 280 31.13 -3.09 7.44
N PRO A 281 30.59 -2.01 8.04
CA PRO A 281 30.51 -0.71 7.37
C PRO A 281 31.87 -0.10 6.98
N ALA A 282 32.98 -0.62 7.52
CA ALA A 282 34.34 -0.18 7.21
C ALA A 282 35.02 -0.94 6.05
N THR A 283 34.47 -2.07 5.59
CA THR A 283 35.06 -2.92 4.53
C THR A 283 34.08 -3.29 3.42
N SER A 284 32.78 -3.35 3.71
CA SER A 284 31.74 -3.63 2.73
C SER A 284 31.76 -2.62 1.58
N PRO A 285 31.66 -3.04 0.30
CA PRO A 285 31.68 -2.12 -0.82
C PRO A 285 30.44 -1.19 -0.86
N TYR A 286 29.31 -1.66 -0.32
CA TYR A 286 27.99 -1.03 -0.48
C TYR A 286 27.73 0.14 0.46
N ASP A 287 27.17 1.24 -0.07
CA ASP A 287 26.81 2.42 0.73
C ASP A 287 25.56 2.18 1.57
N SER A 288 24.62 1.35 1.10
CA SER A 288 23.44 0.92 1.88
C SER A 288 23.81 0.34 3.25
N VAL A 289 24.94 -0.36 3.37
CA VAL A 289 25.45 -0.89 4.65
C VAL A 289 25.87 0.24 5.61
N ARG A 290 26.33 1.39 5.09
CA ARG A 290 26.69 2.59 5.86
C ARG A 290 25.47 3.48 6.15
N GLU A 291 24.61 3.68 5.16
CA GLU A 291 23.42 4.55 5.19
C GLU A 291 22.26 3.95 6.01
N ASN A 292 21.94 2.69 5.72
CA ASN A 292 20.75 1.99 6.23
C ASN A 292 21.09 0.91 7.26
N GLY A 293 22.37 0.57 7.47
CA GLY A 293 22.81 -0.45 8.44
C GLY A 293 22.64 -0.08 9.92
N ARG A 294 21.87 0.97 10.24
CA ARG A 294 21.50 1.45 11.58
C ARG A 294 20.07 2.00 11.52
N ASP A 295 19.38 2.05 12.66
CA ASP A 295 18.07 2.70 12.84
C ASP A 295 16.86 2.11 12.06
N TYR A 296 17.06 1.13 11.16
CA TYR A 296 16.04 0.62 10.23
C TYR A 296 15.73 -0.89 10.37
N LEU A 297 15.42 -1.34 11.59
CA LEU A 297 15.09 -2.73 11.96
C LEU A 297 16.26 -3.71 11.79
N LEU A 298 16.65 -4.00 10.55
CA LEU A 298 17.84 -4.82 10.25
C LEU A 298 19.07 -3.92 10.28
N THR A 299 20.03 -4.21 11.15
CA THR A 299 21.30 -3.48 11.19
C THR A 299 22.44 -4.26 10.51
N ALA A 300 23.50 -3.55 10.16
CA ALA A 300 24.77 -4.13 9.74
C ALA A 300 25.35 -5.08 10.81
N ARG A 301 25.07 -4.82 12.10
CA ARG A 301 25.49 -5.70 13.20
C ARG A 301 24.73 -7.02 13.18
N ASP A 302 23.41 -6.98 12.97
CA ASP A 302 22.58 -8.19 12.90
C ASP A 302 23.01 -9.06 11.73
N MET A 303 23.30 -8.48 10.56
CA MET A 303 23.83 -9.21 9.43
C MET A 303 25.16 -9.90 9.74
N MET A 304 26.12 -9.22 10.37
CA MET A 304 27.37 -9.87 10.82
C MET A 304 27.13 -11.00 11.82
N ASP A 305 26.18 -10.85 12.75
CA ASP A 305 25.79 -11.90 13.70
C ASP A 305 25.08 -13.09 13.02
N TYR A 306 24.22 -12.86 12.02
CA TYR A 306 23.58 -13.90 11.22
C TYR A 306 24.61 -14.69 10.39
N LEU A 307 25.55 -14.00 9.72
CA LEU A 307 26.64 -14.68 8.99
C LEU A 307 27.50 -15.54 9.92
N GLU A 308 27.79 -15.07 11.15
CA GLU A 308 28.54 -15.86 12.14
C GLU A 308 27.75 -17.06 12.69
N MET A 309 26.42 -16.96 12.77
CA MET A 309 25.55 -18.10 13.12
C MET A 309 25.43 -19.10 11.96
N TYR A 310 25.31 -18.62 10.72
CA TYR A 310 25.03 -19.45 9.55
C TYR A 310 26.25 -20.24 9.07
N ARG A 311 27.42 -19.60 8.89
CA ARG A 311 28.62 -20.29 8.39
C ARG A 311 29.12 -21.38 9.34
N SER A 312 29.65 -22.48 8.81
CA SER A 312 30.34 -23.51 9.59
C SER A 312 31.82 -23.20 9.81
N ASN A 313 32.47 -22.57 8.83
CA ASN A 313 33.88 -22.19 8.85
C ASN A 313 34.07 -20.78 8.21
N ILE A 314 35.28 -20.43 7.75
CA ILE A 314 35.58 -19.15 7.08
C ILE A 314 35.53 -19.28 5.55
N PRO A 315 36.15 -20.31 4.93
CA PRO A 315 35.98 -20.60 3.50
C PRO A 315 34.54 -20.61 2.97
N ASP A 316 33.54 -21.02 3.77
CA ASP A 316 32.11 -20.97 3.39
C ASP A 316 31.68 -19.59 2.86
N LEU A 317 32.27 -18.50 3.35
CA LEU A 317 31.94 -17.13 2.91
C LEU A 317 32.22 -16.89 1.42
N LEU A 318 33.08 -17.70 0.78
CA LEU A 318 33.46 -17.58 -0.62
C LEU A 318 32.65 -18.52 -1.54
N ASP A 319 31.77 -19.35 -0.97
CA ASP A 319 30.93 -20.28 -1.73
C ASP A 319 29.75 -19.53 -2.38
N PRO A 320 29.53 -19.64 -3.72
CA PRO A 320 28.37 -19.05 -4.38
C PRO A 320 27.01 -19.48 -3.81
N TYR A 321 26.90 -20.67 -3.21
CA TYR A 321 25.65 -21.10 -2.57
C TYR A 321 25.46 -20.53 -1.16
N PHE A 322 26.49 -19.89 -0.58
CA PHE A 322 26.41 -19.12 0.66
C PHE A 322 26.17 -17.63 0.36
N ALA A 323 26.98 -17.06 -0.54
CA ALA A 323 26.89 -15.66 -0.97
C ALA A 323 26.92 -15.60 -2.51
N PRO A 324 25.74 -15.57 -3.17
CA PRO A 324 25.60 -15.60 -4.62
C PRO A 324 26.36 -14.54 -5.42
N LEU A 325 26.73 -13.41 -4.80
CA LEU A 325 27.60 -12.41 -5.44
C LEU A 325 29.04 -12.91 -5.73
N ASN A 326 29.43 -14.08 -5.23
CA ASN A 326 30.71 -14.73 -5.59
C ASN A 326 30.61 -15.61 -6.85
N GLU A 327 29.42 -15.80 -7.42
CA GLU A 327 29.26 -16.52 -8.70
C GLU A 327 29.92 -15.76 -9.84
N GLN A 328 30.64 -16.49 -10.70
CA GLN A 328 31.33 -15.97 -11.89
C GLN A 328 30.59 -16.31 -13.19
N HIS A 329 29.75 -17.35 -13.16
CA HIS A 329 28.94 -17.80 -14.29
C HIS A 329 27.49 -17.45 -14.01
N LEU A 330 27.03 -16.34 -14.58
CA LEU A 330 25.64 -15.86 -14.43
C LEU A 330 24.85 -15.97 -15.73
N GLU A 331 25.39 -16.62 -16.77
CA GLU A 331 24.68 -16.89 -18.00
C GLU A 331 23.58 -17.96 -17.79
N HIS A 332 22.50 -17.87 -18.59
CA HIS A 332 21.40 -18.85 -18.62
C HIS A 332 20.65 -19.05 -17.28
N MET A 333 20.60 -17.98 -16.47
CA MET A 333 19.79 -17.92 -15.26
C MET A 333 18.30 -17.78 -15.59
N PRO A 334 17.38 -18.18 -14.69
CA PRO A 334 15.95 -18.03 -14.90
C PRO A 334 15.54 -16.57 -15.11
N ARG A 335 14.35 -16.38 -15.67
CA ARG A 335 13.69 -15.08 -15.65
C ARG A 335 13.52 -14.64 -14.20
N THR A 336 14.07 -13.49 -13.84
CA THR A 336 14.31 -13.11 -12.43
C THR A 336 13.65 -11.78 -12.06
N LEU A 337 12.96 -11.75 -10.93
CA LEU A 337 12.47 -10.53 -10.27
C LEU A 337 13.26 -10.30 -8.98
N ILE A 338 13.90 -9.14 -8.85
CA ILE A 338 14.50 -8.69 -7.59
C ILE A 338 13.76 -7.45 -7.09
N ILE A 339 13.29 -7.49 -5.85
CA ILE A 339 12.59 -6.36 -5.20
C ILE A 339 13.47 -5.85 -4.06
N SER A 340 14.29 -4.82 -4.29
CA SER A 340 15.09 -4.19 -3.23
C SER A 340 14.23 -3.31 -2.32
N ALA A 341 14.75 -2.91 -1.16
CA ALA A 341 14.07 -2.00 -0.22
C ALA A 341 14.90 -0.74 0.07
N GLU A 342 14.28 0.44 -0.05
CA GLU A 342 14.98 1.73 0.01
C GLU A 342 15.77 1.98 1.31
N TYR A 343 15.18 1.59 2.45
CA TYR A 343 15.76 1.69 3.79
C TYR A 343 16.19 0.31 4.31
N CYS A 344 17.00 -0.38 3.52
CA CYS A 344 17.59 -1.68 3.85
C CYS A 344 19.11 -1.66 3.65
N PRO A 345 19.92 -2.29 4.51
CA PRO A 345 21.35 -2.43 4.27
C PRO A 345 21.68 -3.30 3.04
N LEU A 346 20.76 -4.15 2.59
CA LEU A 346 20.92 -5.06 1.44
C LEU A 346 20.58 -4.39 0.08
N ARG A 347 20.12 -3.13 0.08
CA ARG A 347 19.62 -2.43 -1.12
C ARG A 347 20.60 -2.48 -2.31
N ASP A 348 21.87 -2.15 -2.08
CA ASP A 348 22.83 -2.01 -3.18
C ASP A 348 23.33 -3.36 -3.71
N GLU A 349 23.33 -4.41 -2.88
CA GLU A 349 23.69 -5.77 -3.33
C GLU A 349 22.57 -6.44 -4.14
N ASP A 350 21.31 -6.20 -3.78
CA ASP A 350 20.13 -6.61 -4.56
C ASP A 350 20.22 -6.07 -5.99
N GLU A 351 20.49 -4.77 -6.10
CA GLU A 351 20.52 -4.02 -7.36
C GLU A 351 21.78 -4.33 -8.16
N HIS A 352 22.94 -4.48 -7.50
CA HIS A 352 24.17 -4.92 -8.15
C HIS A 352 24.04 -6.34 -8.72
N PHE A 353 23.45 -7.29 -7.98
CA PHE A 353 23.22 -8.64 -8.50
C PHE A 353 22.21 -8.64 -9.65
N ALA A 354 21.18 -7.78 -9.62
CA ALA A 354 20.29 -7.59 -10.75
C ALA A 354 21.03 -7.12 -12.02
N HIS A 355 21.94 -6.14 -11.89
CA HIS A 355 22.77 -5.69 -13.02
C HIS A 355 23.69 -6.80 -13.53
N LEU A 356 24.36 -7.55 -12.64
CA LEU A 356 25.23 -8.67 -13.07
C LEU A 356 24.46 -9.75 -13.85
N LEU A 357 23.21 -10.04 -13.46
CA LEU A 357 22.34 -10.93 -14.23
C LEU A 357 21.90 -10.31 -15.57
N GLN A 358 21.68 -9.00 -15.66
CA GLN A 358 21.34 -8.30 -16.92
C GLN A 358 22.53 -8.26 -17.89
N ASP A 359 23.73 -7.94 -17.39
CA ASP A 359 24.98 -7.91 -18.15
C ASP A 359 25.34 -9.31 -18.69
N ALA A 360 25.00 -10.38 -17.96
CA ALA A 360 25.10 -11.77 -18.40
C ALA A 360 23.99 -12.20 -19.40
N GLY A 361 23.08 -11.29 -19.79
CA GLY A 361 22.10 -11.48 -20.86
C GLY A 361 20.78 -12.16 -20.46
N ASN A 362 20.41 -12.14 -19.18
CA ASN A 362 19.17 -12.77 -18.68
C ASN A 362 17.97 -11.79 -18.68
N ASP A 363 16.73 -12.31 -18.69
CA ASP A 363 15.52 -11.51 -18.45
C ASP A 363 15.38 -11.22 -16.95
N VAL A 364 15.70 -10.00 -16.56
CA VAL A 364 15.74 -9.57 -15.15
C VAL A 364 15.01 -8.26 -14.98
N GLN A 365 14.11 -8.22 -14.00
CA GLN A 365 13.43 -7.01 -13.58
C GLN A 365 13.84 -6.67 -12.14
N CYS A 366 14.41 -5.47 -11.93
CA CYS A 366 14.71 -4.95 -10.59
C CYS A 366 13.71 -3.85 -10.21
N TYR A 367 13.15 -3.92 -9.01
CA TYR A 367 12.20 -2.94 -8.50
C TYR A 367 12.55 -2.48 -7.09
N ARG A 368 12.95 -1.21 -6.91
CA ARG A 368 13.19 -0.64 -5.58
C ARG A 368 11.88 -0.27 -4.89
N MET A 369 11.56 -0.95 -3.79
CA MET A 369 10.44 -0.61 -2.93
C MET A 369 10.74 0.66 -2.11
N ARG A 370 10.27 1.79 -2.64
CA ARG A 370 10.26 3.07 -1.93
C ARG A 370 9.47 3.00 -0.62
N ASP A 371 9.97 3.71 0.39
CA ASP A 371 9.57 3.66 1.80
C ASP A 371 9.74 2.26 2.46
N GLY A 372 10.31 1.27 1.75
CA GLY A 372 10.48 -0.09 2.25
C GLY A 372 11.62 -0.21 3.26
N VAL A 373 11.33 -0.82 4.42
CA VAL A 373 12.32 -1.29 5.40
C VAL A 373 12.46 -2.81 5.31
N HIS A 374 13.59 -3.37 5.74
CA HIS A 374 13.78 -4.83 5.69
C HIS A 374 12.67 -5.58 6.47
N GLY A 375 12.20 -6.70 5.91
CA GLY A 375 11.19 -7.55 6.55
C GLY A 375 9.74 -7.03 6.45
N TYR A 376 9.46 -5.99 5.64
CA TYR A 376 8.10 -5.43 5.54
C TYR A 376 7.04 -6.43 5.03
N PHE A 377 7.43 -7.57 4.43
CA PHE A 377 6.51 -8.54 3.83
C PHE A 377 5.57 -9.19 4.87
N LEU A 378 6.02 -9.30 6.12
CA LEU A 378 5.22 -9.76 7.25
C LEU A 378 4.24 -8.72 7.81
N TYR A 379 4.17 -7.51 7.22
CA TYR A 379 3.15 -6.53 7.61
C TYR A 379 1.76 -6.98 7.10
N PRO A 380 0.66 -6.57 7.76
CA PRO A 380 -0.70 -6.90 7.29
C PRO A 380 -0.90 -6.53 5.82
N ARG A 381 -1.58 -7.38 5.03
CA ARG A 381 -1.76 -7.21 3.57
C ARG A 381 -2.29 -5.83 3.14
N ILE A 382 -3.04 -5.15 4.00
CA ILE A 382 -3.55 -3.78 3.76
C ILE A 382 -2.44 -2.71 3.77
N SER A 383 -1.22 -3.05 4.21
CA SER A 383 -0.03 -2.21 4.13
C SER A 383 0.25 -1.81 2.67
N PRO A 384 0.49 -0.52 2.38
CA PRO A 384 0.84 -0.06 1.03
C PRO A 384 2.07 -0.77 0.44
N LEU A 385 3.07 -1.11 1.26
CA LEU A 385 4.27 -1.82 0.82
C LEU A 385 3.96 -3.25 0.35
N VAL A 386 3.18 -3.98 1.15
CA VAL A 386 2.78 -5.37 0.84
C VAL A 386 1.82 -5.42 -0.35
N SER A 387 0.81 -4.53 -0.37
CA SER A 387 -0.10 -4.40 -1.52
C SER A 387 0.61 -4.00 -2.82
N ARG A 388 1.67 -3.16 -2.75
CA ARG A 388 2.49 -2.82 -3.92
C ARG A 388 3.36 -4.01 -4.35
N THR A 389 3.93 -4.75 -3.40
CA THR A 389 4.75 -5.96 -3.67
C THR A 389 3.95 -6.99 -4.45
N TYR A 390 2.71 -7.26 -4.05
CA TYR A 390 1.85 -8.19 -4.81
C TYR A 390 1.60 -7.71 -6.24
N LYS A 391 1.44 -6.40 -6.50
CA LYS A 391 1.28 -5.88 -7.87
C LYS A 391 2.56 -6.01 -8.71
N VAL A 392 3.73 -5.88 -8.09
CA VAL A 392 5.04 -6.05 -8.73
C VAL A 392 5.26 -7.52 -9.11
N ILE A 393 4.94 -8.45 -8.20
CA ILE A 393 4.93 -9.90 -8.43
C ILE A 393 3.95 -10.28 -9.56
N ASP A 394 2.72 -9.79 -9.47
CA ASP A 394 1.65 -10.06 -10.43
C ASP A 394 2.02 -9.65 -11.86
N HIS A 395 2.51 -8.42 -12.01
CA HIS A 395 2.98 -7.87 -13.29
C HIS A 395 4.15 -8.65 -13.88
N PHE A 396 5.08 -9.11 -13.03
CA PHE A 396 6.16 -9.99 -13.45
C PHE A 396 5.63 -11.34 -13.93
N LEU A 397 4.76 -12.01 -13.14
CA LEU A 397 4.21 -13.33 -13.47
C LEU A 397 3.34 -13.30 -14.75
N ASP A 398 2.58 -12.24 -14.98
CA ASP A 398 1.79 -12.00 -16.20
C ASP A 398 2.65 -11.75 -17.47
N GLY A 399 3.99 -11.70 -17.34
CA GLY A 399 4.92 -11.55 -18.46
C GLY A 399 5.03 -10.11 -18.99
N VAL A 400 4.49 -9.12 -18.29
CA VAL A 400 4.48 -7.72 -18.74
C VAL A 400 5.79 -7.02 -18.31
N PRO A 401 6.46 -6.22 -19.16
CA PRO A 401 7.60 -5.40 -18.75
C PRO A 401 7.18 -4.18 -17.92
N PHE A 402 7.94 -3.80 -16.88
CA PHE A 402 7.55 -2.70 -15.97
C PHE A 402 7.42 -1.33 -16.65
N SER A 403 8.09 -1.08 -17.78
CA SER A 403 8.02 0.18 -18.53
C SER A 403 6.59 0.58 -18.95
N THR A 404 5.71 -0.40 -19.15
CA THR A 404 4.29 -0.14 -19.45
C THR A 404 3.53 0.51 -18.28
N MET A 405 3.97 0.34 -17.03
CA MET A 405 3.35 0.99 -15.87
C MET A 405 3.73 2.46 -15.71
N GLU A 406 4.88 2.89 -16.24
CA GLU A 406 5.27 4.30 -16.24
C GLU A 406 4.44 5.07 -17.26
N THR A 407 4.37 4.60 -18.51
CA THR A 407 3.53 5.24 -19.55
C THR A 407 2.07 5.37 -19.13
N ASP A 408 1.52 4.35 -18.45
CA ASP A 408 0.13 4.33 -18.00
C ASP A 408 -0.13 5.20 -16.75
N LYS A 409 0.92 5.52 -15.97
CA LYS A 409 0.85 6.47 -14.84
C LYS A 409 1.09 7.90 -15.30
N GLU A 410 2.08 8.13 -16.15
CA GLU A 410 2.36 9.43 -16.77
C GLU A 410 1.15 9.92 -17.55
N ALA A 411 0.52 9.06 -18.36
CA ALA A 411 -0.73 9.40 -19.05
C ALA A 411 -1.86 9.78 -18.07
N LYS A 412 -2.00 9.06 -16.94
CA LYS A 412 -3.02 9.36 -15.92
C LYS A 412 -2.68 10.59 -15.06
N ALA A 413 -1.41 10.85 -14.80
CA ALA A 413 -0.93 12.02 -14.08
C ALA A 413 -1.07 13.28 -14.94
N SER A 414 -0.66 13.20 -16.21
CA SER A 414 -0.85 14.23 -17.23
C SER A 414 -2.34 14.55 -17.43
N ALA A 415 -3.20 13.54 -17.60
CA ALA A 415 -4.65 13.74 -17.70
C ALA A 415 -5.25 14.37 -16.42
N LYS A 416 -4.78 13.99 -15.23
CA LYS A 416 -5.23 14.56 -13.96
C LYS A 416 -4.75 16.01 -13.77
N GLN A 417 -3.55 16.34 -14.23
CA GLN A 417 -3.00 17.69 -14.19
C GLN A 417 -3.73 18.59 -15.20
N ALA A 418 -3.95 18.13 -16.43
CA ALA A 418 -4.77 18.82 -17.42
C ALA A 418 -6.19 19.12 -16.92
N ALA A 419 -6.87 18.13 -16.32
CA ALA A 419 -8.20 18.33 -15.72
C ALA A 419 -8.19 19.31 -14.52
N LYS A 420 -7.08 19.40 -13.79
CA LYS A 420 -6.91 20.35 -12.68
C LYS A 420 -6.66 21.77 -13.19
N GLU A 421 -5.88 21.93 -14.25
CA GLU A 421 -5.63 23.19 -14.95
C GLU A 421 -6.90 23.71 -15.62
N GLU A 422 -7.65 22.85 -16.32
CA GLU A 422 -8.95 23.19 -16.91
C GLU A 422 -9.97 23.62 -15.84
N ALA A 423 -10.03 22.91 -14.70
CA ALA A 423 -10.88 23.30 -13.57
C ALA A 423 -10.43 24.60 -12.88
N GLN A 424 -9.13 24.94 -12.90
CA GLN A 424 -8.62 26.22 -12.41
C GLN A 424 -8.96 27.35 -13.37
N GLN A 425 -8.73 27.18 -14.68
CA GLN A 425 -9.11 28.14 -15.72
C GLN A 425 -10.61 28.41 -15.70
N ALA A 426 -11.45 27.38 -15.54
CA ALA A 426 -12.90 27.55 -15.39
C ALA A 426 -13.30 28.36 -14.15
N ARG A 427 -12.57 28.21 -13.02
CA ARG A 427 -12.79 29.00 -11.80
C ARG A 427 -12.32 30.44 -11.93
N GLU A 428 -11.18 30.68 -12.58
CA GLU A 428 -10.66 32.01 -12.85
C GLU A 428 -11.56 32.77 -13.85
N ALA A 429 -12.03 32.08 -14.91
CA ALA A 429 -13.01 32.63 -15.84
C ALA A 429 -14.34 32.97 -15.15
N ALA A 430 -14.86 32.09 -14.28
CA ALA A 430 -16.07 32.38 -13.49
C ALA A 430 -15.89 33.57 -12.53
N LYS A 431 -14.69 33.71 -11.93
CA LYS A 431 -14.36 34.85 -11.05
C LYS A 431 -14.24 36.16 -11.84
N GLN A 432 -13.63 36.13 -13.02
CA GLN A 432 -13.55 37.29 -13.93
C GLN A 432 -14.94 37.70 -14.44
N ALA A 433 -15.79 36.74 -14.79
CA ALA A 433 -17.18 37.00 -15.19
C ALA A 433 -17.97 37.69 -14.06
N ALA A 434 -17.89 37.16 -12.83
CA ALA A 434 -18.54 37.78 -11.67
C ALA A 434 -18.01 39.18 -11.35
N GLN A 435 -16.71 39.44 -11.57
CA GLN A 435 -16.11 40.75 -11.37
C GLN A 435 -16.53 41.76 -12.46
N GLN A 436 -16.61 41.33 -13.72
CA GLN A 436 -17.18 42.15 -14.81
C GLN A 436 -18.66 42.46 -14.59
N GLU A 437 -19.43 41.51 -14.07
CA GLU A 437 -20.83 41.72 -13.71
C GLU A 437 -20.97 42.76 -12.58
N ALA A 438 -20.12 42.71 -11.55
CA ALA A 438 -20.07 43.71 -10.48
C ALA A 438 -19.67 45.12 -10.98
N GLU A 439 -18.70 45.25 -11.88
CA GLU A 439 -18.29 46.54 -12.45
C GLU A 439 -19.39 47.16 -13.35
N LEU A 440 -20.19 46.33 -14.04
CA LEU A 440 -21.35 46.79 -14.82
C LEU A 440 -22.48 47.31 -13.91
N ILE A 441 -22.69 46.64 -12.76
CA ILE A 441 -23.64 47.03 -11.72
C ILE A 441 -23.28 48.41 -11.13
N GLU A 442 -22.03 48.59 -10.72
CA GLU A 442 -21.56 49.85 -10.11
C GLU A 442 -21.66 51.05 -11.09
N ARG A 443 -21.38 50.81 -12.38
CA ARG A 443 -21.58 51.83 -13.43
C ARG A 443 -23.04 52.21 -13.66
N ALA A 444 -23.98 51.26 -13.52
CA ALA A 444 -25.41 51.53 -13.66
C ALA A 444 -25.94 52.38 -12.49
N GLU A 445 -25.49 52.11 -11.26
CA GLU A 445 -25.88 52.87 -10.07
C GLU A 445 -25.32 54.31 -10.09
N GLY A 446 -24.06 54.50 -10.51
CA GLY A 446 -23.45 55.82 -10.65
C GLY A 446 -24.20 56.75 -11.62
N ALA A 447 -24.80 56.20 -12.68
CA ALA A 447 -25.61 56.97 -13.64
C ALA A 447 -26.96 57.43 -13.06
N ALA A 448 -27.57 56.65 -12.16
CA ALA A 448 -28.85 56.97 -11.54
C ALA A 448 -28.76 58.14 -10.53
N ILE A 449 -27.61 58.29 -9.87
CA ILE A 449 -27.37 59.35 -8.88
C ILE A 449 -27.29 60.74 -9.55
N ILE A 450 -26.71 60.84 -10.75
CA ILE A 450 -26.64 62.11 -11.49
C ILE A 450 -28.03 62.56 -11.97
N GLY A 451 -28.93 61.62 -12.28
CA GLY A 451 -30.30 61.91 -12.74
C GLY A 451 -31.26 62.44 -11.65
N THR A 452 -30.90 62.33 -10.37
CA THR A 452 -31.79 62.71 -9.24
C THR A 452 -31.37 64.00 -8.52
N ALA A 453 -30.19 64.55 -8.82
CA ALA A 453 -29.62 65.72 -8.14
C ALA A 453 -29.94 67.10 -8.78
N THR A 454 -30.87 67.18 -9.74
CA THR A 454 -31.35 68.47 -10.31
C THR A 454 -32.87 68.61 -10.23
N GLY A 455 -33.42 68.58 -9.01
CA GLY A 455 -34.82 68.86 -8.74
C GLY A 455 -35.06 69.29 -7.29
N ALA A 456 -35.88 70.33 -7.10
CA ALA A 456 -36.35 70.88 -5.81
C ALA A 456 -35.32 71.64 -4.94
N THR A 457 -35.23 72.94 -5.22
CA THR A 457 -34.66 74.02 -4.42
C THR A 457 -35.44 74.37 -3.12
N ALA A 458 -34.72 75.03 -2.19
CA ALA A 458 -35.16 76.14 -1.31
C ALA A 458 -35.70 75.89 0.12
N GLY A 459 -35.27 76.76 1.06
CA GLY A 459 -35.84 76.98 2.41
C GLY A 459 -35.02 76.39 3.58
N VAL A 460 -33.88 76.96 4.03
CA VAL A 460 -33.70 78.18 4.87
C VAL A 460 -34.18 78.04 6.33
N ASN A 461 -33.20 77.96 7.26
CA ASN A 461 -33.03 78.59 8.62
C ASN A 461 -34.25 78.72 9.59
N GLU A 462 -34.15 78.78 10.93
CA GLU A 462 -33.10 78.85 11.97
C GLU A 462 -33.77 78.61 13.37
N ALA A 463 -33.17 78.56 14.58
CA ALA A 463 -31.79 78.63 15.11
C ALA A 463 -31.75 78.04 16.56
N GLY A 464 -30.56 77.72 17.08
CA GLY A 464 -30.27 77.58 18.53
C GLY A 464 -30.32 76.14 19.08
N VAL A 465 -29.48 75.75 20.07
CA VAL A 465 -28.54 76.49 20.94
C VAL A 465 -27.33 75.60 21.29
N ASN A 466 -26.18 76.23 21.60
CA ASN A 466 -24.93 75.82 22.31
C ASN A 466 -24.78 74.35 22.80
N GLU A 467 -23.59 73.76 22.97
CA GLU A 467 -22.31 74.35 23.43
C GLU A 467 -21.12 73.38 23.20
N ALA A 468 -19.88 73.89 23.37
CA ALA A 468 -18.63 73.17 23.68
C ALA A 468 -18.31 71.80 23.01
N GLY A 469 -17.27 71.78 22.17
CA GLY A 469 -16.60 70.54 21.74
C GLY A 469 -15.43 70.12 22.66
N ILE A 470 -14.89 68.92 22.44
CA ILE A 470 -13.52 68.47 22.76
C ILE A 470 -13.18 67.30 21.82
N THR A 471 -11.93 67.21 21.38
CA THR A 471 -11.40 66.11 20.56
C THR A 471 -10.63 65.07 21.40
N GLN A 472 -10.77 63.81 21.00
CA GLN A 472 -9.75 62.75 21.10
C GLN A 472 -9.20 62.36 22.49
N ALA A 473 -9.84 61.35 23.11
CA ALA A 473 -9.19 60.40 24.01
C ALA A 473 -9.94 59.05 23.99
N ASP A 474 -9.22 57.96 24.25
CA ASP A 474 -9.69 56.58 24.26
C ASP A 474 -10.79 56.27 25.30
N LEU A 475 -11.54 55.16 25.12
CA LEU A 475 -11.36 53.94 25.93
C LEU A 475 -12.45 52.87 25.67
N THR A 476 -12.01 51.73 25.13
CA THR A 476 -12.39 50.33 25.46
C THR A 476 -13.84 49.92 25.81
N LYS A 477 -14.26 48.75 25.26
CA LYS A 477 -15.49 47.96 25.52
C LYS A 477 -16.74 48.59 24.87
N THR A 478 -17.42 47.95 23.92
CA THR A 478 -18.06 46.61 23.99
C THR A 478 -18.11 45.92 22.63
N GLY A 479 -18.17 44.59 22.60
CA GLY A 479 -18.12 43.81 21.35
C GLY A 479 -19.44 43.75 20.58
N ALA A 480 -19.33 43.77 19.26
CA ALA A 480 -20.32 43.31 18.28
C ALA A 480 -19.63 42.29 17.34
N THR A 481 -20.38 41.38 16.72
CA THR A 481 -19.82 40.16 16.09
C THR A 481 -20.13 40.09 14.58
N SER A 482 -19.51 39.16 13.86
CA SER A 482 -19.48 39.11 12.38
C SER A 482 -20.84 38.92 11.67
N ARG A 483 -21.97 38.91 12.39
CA ARG A 483 -23.31 38.90 11.81
C ARG A 483 -23.71 40.26 11.24
N ASP A 484 -23.39 41.34 11.93
CA ASP A 484 -23.79 42.71 11.55
C ASP A 484 -23.15 43.19 10.23
N VAL A 485 -22.06 42.54 9.80
CA VAL A 485 -21.39 42.77 8.51
C VAL A 485 -21.99 41.91 7.39
N THR A 486 -22.59 40.77 7.71
CA THR A 486 -23.11 39.82 6.72
C THR A 486 -24.49 40.25 6.23
N ASP A 487 -25.36 40.69 7.13
CA ASP A 487 -26.73 41.16 6.80
C ASP A 487 -26.72 42.42 5.92
N ALA A 488 -25.67 43.24 6.01
CA ALA A 488 -25.45 44.40 5.15
C ALA A 488 -25.08 44.03 3.70
N ILE A 489 -24.42 42.88 3.49
CA ILE A 489 -23.95 42.43 2.17
C ILE A 489 -25.06 41.68 1.41
N GLU A 490 -25.84 40.83 2.09
CA GLU A 490 -26.91 40.06 1.44
C GLU A 490 -28.08 40.93 0.92
N SER A 491 -28.25 42.13 1.48
CA SER A 491 -29.27 43.10 1.05
C SER A 491 -28.92 43.76 -0.31
N ALA A 492 -27.63 44.01 -0.58
CA ALA A 492 -27.17 44.68 -1.80
C ALA A 492 -27.22 43.77 -3.05
N VAL A 493 -26.92 42.47 -2.90
CA VAL A 493 -26.80 41.52 -4.02
C VAL A 493 -28.13 41.21 -4.73
N ARG A 494 -29.28 41.54 -4.12
CA ARG A 494 -30.62 41.22 -4.67
C ARG A 494 -31.15 42.23 -5.70
N ALA A 495 -30.48 43.35 -5.93
CA ALA A 495 -31.06 44.47 -6.68
C ALA A 495 -30.80 44.46 -8.20
N THR A 496 -29.77 43.77 -8.69
CA THR A 496 -29.13 44.19 -9.97
C THR A 496 -29.10 43.14 -11.09
N THR A 497 -30.10 42.26 -11.13
CA THR A 497 -30.33 41.35 -12.28
C THR A 497 -31.25 41.98 -13.34
N ALA A 498 -30.78 43.02 -14.06
CA ALA A 498 -31.51 43.59 -15.21
C ALA A 498 -30.61 44.29 -16.27
N SER A 499 -30.61 43.73 -17.50
CA SER A 499 -30.25 44.33 -18.80
C SER A 499 -28.83 44.89 -19.07
N GLY A 500 -28.00 44.12 -19.80
CA GLY A 500 -27.86 44.29 -21.27
C GLY A 500 -26.74 45.17 -21.91
N VAL A 501 -25.65 44.51 -22.35
CA VAL A 501 -24.83 44.76 -23.58
C VAL A 501 -23.69 45.83 -23.58
N THR A 502 -22.63 45.51 -24.34
CA THR A 502 -21.26 46.04 -24.56
C THR A 502 -21.18 47.29 -25.50
N PRO A 503 -20.02 47.86 -25.98
CA PRO A 503 -18.57 47.47 -25.89
C PRO A 503 -17.46 48.59 -25.77
N ALA A 504 -16.17 48.18 -25.73
CA ALA A 504 -14.91 48.87 -26.15
C ALA A 504 -14.52 50.26 -25.52
N ASP A 505 -13.29 50.79 -25.53
CA ASP A 505 -12.00 50.45 -26.20
C ASP A 505 -10.77 51.06 -25.43
N THR A 506 -9.53 50.80 -25.89
CA THR A 506 -8.24 51.53 -25.68
C THR A 506 -7.48 51.53 -24.34
N THR A 507 -6.47 50.66 -24.28
CA THR A 507 -5.00 50.91 -24.08
C THR A 507 -4.39 51.96 -23.11
N GLU A 508 -3.22 51.54 -22.58
CA GLU A 508 -2.13 52.23 -21.84
C GLU A 508 -2.18 51.96 -20.31
N GLY A 509 -1.17 51.39 -19.63
CA GLY A 509 0.23 51.12 -19.94
C GLY A 509 1.14 51.82 -18.93
N ILE A 510 2.01 51.10 -18.20
CA ILE A 510 3.29 51.56 -17.58
C ILE A 510 3.97 50.40 -16.81
N ASP A 511 5.29 50.45 -16.76
CA ASP A 511 6.23 49.44 -16.23
C ASP A 511 6.03 49.00 -14.77
N ALA A 512 6.42 47.75 -14.52
CA ALA A 512 6.81 47.27 -13.20
C ALA A 512 8.33 47.14 -13.11
N THR A 513 8.95 47.83 -12.16
CA THR A 513 10.34 47.59 -11.76
C THR A 513 10.42 46.97 -10.38
N ASP A 514 11.41 46.08 -10.28
CA ASP A 514 12.15 45.65 -9.11
C ASP A 514 11.72 44.36 -8.38
N GLU A 515 12.75 43.57 -8.08
CA GLU A 515 12.68 42.21 -7.58
C GLU A 515 12.79 42.20 -6.04
N SER A 516 11.99 41.37 -5.38
CA SER A 516 12.50 40.52 -4.28
C SER A 516 11.45 39.52 -3.79
N ALA A 517 11.93 38.46 -3.13
CA ALA A 517 11.16 37.46 -2.39
C ALA A 517 10.34 36.43 -3.20
N ALA A 518 11.03 35.59 -3.97
CA ALA A 518 10.52 34.27 -4.38
C ALA A 518 11.62 33.19 -4.36
N SER A 519 12.12 32.84 -3.18
CA SER A 519 12.75 31.53 -2.93
C SER A 519 12.14 30.90 -1.68
N HIS A 520 12.04 29.56 -1.66
CA HIS A 520 11.23 28.71 -0.75
C HIS A 520 9.81 28.35 -1.24
N ALA A 521 9.73 27.41 -2.19
CA ALA A 521 8.78 26.27 -2.20
C ALA A 521 8.82 25.52 -3.55
N LYS A 522 9.84 24.68 -3.78
CA LYS A 522 9.84 23.68 -4.86
C LYS A 522 10.88 22.58 -4.59
N GLU A 523 10.48 21.57 -3.81
CA GLU A 523 11.16 20.26 -3.75
C GLU A 523 10.27 19.24 -3.02
N GLN A 524 9.24 18.75 -3.72
CA GLN A 524 8.54 17.50 -3.38
C GLN A 524 7.64 17.06 -4.55
N ASP A 525 8.29 16.56 -5.60
CA ASP A 525 7.75 15.58 -6.54
C ASP A 525 8.94 15.07 -7.36
N GLN A 526 9.45 13.88 -7.01
CA GLN A 526 10.40 13.14 -7.83
C GLN A 526 9.97 11.68 -7.97
N GLU A 527 9.70 11.34 -9.22
CA GLU A 527 8.97 10.14 -9.65
C GLU A 527 9.85 8.89 -9.64
N TRP A 528 9.24 7.78 -10.04
CA TRP A 528 9.74 6.40 -10.03
C TRP A 528 11.18 6.24 -10.53
N GLN A 529 11.89 5.25 -9.98
CA GLN A 529 13.14 4.76 -10.56
C GLN A 529 13.02 3.26 -10.73
N ILE A 530 12.66 2.84 -11.95
CA ILE A 530 13.13 1.56 -12.47
C ILE A 530 14.60 1.78 -12.83
N ILE A 531 15.51 0.94 -12.33
CA ILE A 531 16.90 0.99 -12.76
C ILE A 531 16.97 0.20 -14.07
N LEU A 532 16.76 0.92 -15.18
CA LEU A 532 17.05 0.43 -16.52
C LEU A 532 18.48 0.84 -16.87
N GLY A 533 19.31 -0.12 -17.26
CA GLY A 533 20.59 0.18 -17.87
C GLY A 533 20.39 1.04 -19.13
N THR A 534 21.15 2.12 -19.24
CA THR A 534 21.27 2.93 -20.45
C THR A 534 22.71 2.94 -20.90
N ASP A 535 22.93 2.72 -22.21
CA ASP A 535 24.23 2.60 -22.89
C ASP A 535 25.23 3.75 -22.61
#